data_AF-A0A1G9QB03-F1
#
_entry.id   AF-A0A1G9QB03-F1
#
_cell.length_a   1.000
_cell.length_b   1.000
_cell.length_c   1.000
_cell.angle_alpha   90.00
_cell.angle_beta   90.00
_cell.angle_gamma   90.00
#
_symmetry.space_group_name_H-M   'P 1'
#
loop_
_entity.id
_entity.type
_entity.pdbx_description
1 polymer ?
#
loop_
_entity_poly.entity_id
_entity_poly.type
_entity_poly.pdbx_seq_one_letter_code
_entity_poly.pdbx_strand_id
1 'polypeptide(L)'
;MRRTSALVTATALALLAGCQGTRDGGTAAAPNTAEVPPVAVEVSPTDGATDVSPTIPMEISVTDGELTDVEVVDAAGAEVPGAVADSPEDPAVDVWTPETPLAYGTTYTLTATAEGEGAEPAEAATTFTTVTPQRQLTPSIGPLDGQTVGVGMPIRVYFDQPVIEKAAVERNLTVTSSTPTDGVWNWFSDTEVHFRPSQYWPADTDVTLDADLYGVDLGNGVWGETDRTVSFSIGERHVSIADASTHQMEVYDGDQLVQTWPMSAGSPDNPSYNGAHVVTEMNADRVMDSSTYGVPVDSPGGYRTPVKWAVRISDSGEFVHAAPWSVAQQGRENVSHGCINLSTDRARWFFEFSQPGDVVEIRGSDAGTLRSPIHDWTIPWEEWKAGSALD
;
A
#
# COMPACT_ATOMS: atom_id res chain seq x y z
N MET A 1 10.38 43.77 27.80
CA MET A 1 10.84 44.14 29.16
C MET A 1 12.34 44.39 29.10
N ARG A 2 12.77 45.57 29.57
CA ARG A 2 14.15 46.08 29.58
C ARG A 2 14.99 45.44 30.69
N ARG A 3 16.32 45.38 30.49
CA ARG A 3 17.43 45.65 31.46
C ARG A 3 18.76 45.31 30.75
N THR A 4 19.52 46.22 30.13
CA THR A 4 20.45 47.25 30.67
C THR A 4 21.24 46.86 31.91
N SER A 5 22.56 46.71 31.75
CA SER A 5 23.59 47.05 32.75
C SER A 5 24.82 47.61 32.04
N ALA A 6 25.26 48.78 32.49
CA ALA A 6 26.42 49.54 32.03
C ALA A 6 27.27 49.92 33.26
N LEU A 7 28.60 50.03 33.09
CA LEU A 7 29.58 50.69 33.97
C LEU A 7 30.72 51.14 33.02
N VAL A 8 31.02 52.42 32.70
CA VAL A 8 31.42 53.62 33.49
C VAL A 8 32.75 53.40 34.22
N THR A 9 33.87 54.16 34.14
CA THR A 9 34.44 55.33 33.39
C THR A 9 35.87 55.51 33.95
N ALA A 10 36.84 56.11 33.21
CA ALA A 10 37.77 57.15 33.73
C ALA A 10 38.79 57.68 32.68
N THR A 11 38.44 58.83 32.09
CA THR A 11 39.20 60.08 31.88
C THR A 11 40.75 60.14 31.95
N ALA A 12 41.39 60.74 30.94
CA ALA A 12 42.39 61.82 31.11
C ALA A 12 42.65 62.61 29.81
N LEU A 13 42.74 63.94 29.94
CA LEU A 13 42.76 64.97 28.91
C LEU A 13 44.17 65.30 28.38
N ALA A 14 44.23 65.53 27.06
CA ALA A 14 45.02 66.46 26.24
C ALA A 14 46.27 67.19 26.79
N LEU A 15 47.37 67.12 26.01
CA LEU A 15 48.33 68.21 25.80
C LEU A 15 48.69 68.33 24.31
N LEU A 16 48.80 69.58 23.86
CA LEU A 16 48.94 70.05 22.48
C LEU A 16 50.38 70.05 21.94
N ALA A 17 50.43 70.12 20.59
CA ALA A 17 51.41 70.82 19.74
C ALA A 17 52.66 70.06 19.24
N GLY A 18 52.83 70.07 17.91
CA GLY A 18 54.11 69.81 17.25
C GLY A 18 53.98 69.34 15.80
N CYS A 19 54.02 70.27 14.86
CA CYS A 19 53.91 70.03 13.41
C CYS A 19 55.16 69.36 12.79
N GLN A 20 54.87 68.46 11.84
CA GLN A 20 55.51 68.29 10.51
C GLN A 20 57.02 67.99 10.43
N GLY A 21 57.31 66.80 9.90
CA GLY A 21 58.63 66.39 9.41
C GLY A 21 58.52 65.08 8.62
N THR A 22 58.14 65.22 7.36
CA THR A 22 57.96 64.18 6.33
C THR A 22 59.11 63.18 6.23
N ARG A 23 58.80 61.90 6.44
CA ARG A 23 59.45 60.74 5.80
C ARG A 23 58.36 59.70 5.54
N ASP A 24 57.92 59.63 4.29
CA ASP A 24 57.05 58.56 3.79
C ASP A 24 57.80 57.23 3.86
N GLY A 25 57.70 56.57 5.00
CA GLY A 25 57.90 55.13 5.14
C GLY A 25 56.53 54.48 5.09
N GLY A 26 55.99 54.28 3.89
CA GLY A 26 54.79 53.50 3.68
C GLY A 26 55.06 52.05 4.07
N THR A 27 54.79 51.70 5.32
CA THR A 27 54.59 50.31 5.73
C THR A 27 53.36 49.83 4.98
N ALA A 28 53.56 49.10 3.89
CA ALA A 28 52.50 48.37 3.23
C ALA A 28 51.84 47.48 4.29
N ALA A 29 50.56 47.73 4.58
CA ALA A 29 49.75 46.74 5.25
C ALA A 29 49.82 45.48 4.38
N ALA A 30 50.29 44.38 4.97
CA ALA A 30 50.16 43.08 4.33
C ALA A 30 48.67 42.92 3.95
N PRO A 31 48.36 42.47 2.73
CA PRO A 31 46.98 42.15 2.41
C PRO A 31 46.54 41.09 3.44
N ASN A 32 45.46 41.37 4.18
CA ASN A 32 44.68 40.30 4.78
C ASN A 32 44.10 39.54 3.60
N THR A 33 44.83 38.53 3.12
CA THR A 33 44.25 37.50 2.28
C THR A 33 43.17 36.86 3.15
N ALA A 34 41.90 37.15 2.86
CA ALA A 34 40.80 36.41 3.44
C ALA A 34 41.05 34.94 3.07
N GLU A 35 41.12 34.08 4.08
CA GLU A 35 41.27 32.64 3.87
C GLU A 35 40.01 32.14 3.17
N VAL A 36 40.17 31.64 1.95
CA VAL A 36 39.06 31.06 1.18
C VAL A 36 38.69 29.75 1.88
N PRO A 37 37.45 29.57 2.34
CA PRO A 37 37.03 28.32 2.95
C PRO A 37 37.18 27.18 1.94
N PRO A 38 37.69 26.00 2.37
CA PRO A 38 37.84 24.86 1.46
C PRO A 38 36.46 24.28 1.10
N VAL A 39 36.26 23.93 -0.18
CA VAL A 39 35.08 23.16 -0.59
C VAL A 39 35.20 21.74 -0.04
N ALA A 40 34.11 21.21 0.47
CA ALA A 40 34.00 19.81 0.90
C ALA A 40 32.79 19.15 0.24
N VAL A 41 32.97 17.89 -0.17
CA VAL A 41 31.91 17.05 -0.73
C VAL A 41 31.84 15.78 0.10
N GLU A 42 30.64 15.42 0.53
CA GLU A 42 30.34 14.15 1.19
C GLU A 42 29.31 13.40 0.36
N VAL A 43 29.46 12.07 0.28
CA VAL A 43 28.60 11.21 -0.51
C VAL A 43 28.12 10.02 0.32
N SER A 44 26.89 9.58 0.05
CA SER A 44 26.26 8.40 0.62
C SER A 44 25.74 7.51 -0.52
N PRO A 45 25.81 6.17 -0.45
CA PRO A 45 26.25 5.35 0.69
C PRO A 45 27.74 5.48 1.04
N THR A 46 28.14 5.07 2.24
CA THR A 46 29.55 5.03 2.67
C THR A 46 30.41 4.17 1.75
N ASP A 47 31.65 4.60 1.49
CA ASP A 47 32.60 3.82 0.69
C ASP A 47 32.83 2.40 1.26
N GLY A 48 32.79 1.42 0.37
CA GLY A 48 32.86 0.00 0.68
C GLY A 48 31.57 -0.61 1.25
N ALA A 49 30.44 0.11 1.27
CA ALA A 49 29.17 -0.44 1.75
C ALA A 49 28.74 -1.67 0.93
N THR A 50 28.22 -2.68 1.62
CA THR A 50 27.68 -3.91 1.02
C THR A 50 26.24 -4.11 1.46
N ASP A 51 25.53 -4.99 0.77
CA ASP A 51 24.12 -5.31 1.06
C ASP A 51 23.21 -4.06 1.03
N VAL A 52 23.54 -3.13 0.14
CA VAL A 52 22.80 -1.88 -0.04
C VAL A 52 21.53 -2.14 -0.87
N SER A 53 20.42 -1.50 -0.51
CA SER A 53 19.22 -1.58 -1.36
C SER A 53 19.51 -0.97 -2.74
N PRO A 54 19.04 -1.59 -3.84
CA PRO A 54 19.17 -1.00 -5.17
C PRO A 54 18.36 0.30 -5.36
N THR A 55 17.50 0.66 -4.41
CA THR A 55 16.69 1.88 -4.39
C THR A 55 17.10 2.83 -3.26
N ILE A 56 18.27 2.61 -2.64
CA ILE A 56 18.78 3.54 -1.64
C ILE A 56 18.94 4.96 -2.24
N PRO A 57 18.55 6.03 -1.53
CA PRO A 57 18.89 7.37 -1.96
C PRO A 57 20.41 7.55 -1.95
N MET A 58 20.95 8.05 -3.05
CA MET A 58 22.36 8.45 -3.15
C MET A 58 22.46 9.95 -2.87
N GLU A 59 22.78 10.27 -1.62
CA GLU A 59 22.83 11.64 -1.12
C GLU A 59 24.23 12.25 -1.31
N ILE A 60 24.25 13.54 -1.65
CA ILE A 60 25.45 14.33 -1.89
C ILE A 60 25.31 15.64 -1.13
N SER A 61 26.29 15.95 -0.29
CA SER A 61 26.31 17.18 0.51
C SER A 61 27.54 18.01 0.15
N VAL A 62 27.33 19.28 -0.19
CA VAL A 62 28.41 20.21 -0.54
C VAL A 62 28.48 21.34 0.49
N THR A 63 29.69 21.63 0.99
CA THR A 63 29.96 22.76 1.88
C THR A 63 30.88 23.76 1.20
N ASP A 64 30.54 25.05 1.29
CA ASP A 64 31.31 26.18 0.74
C ASP A 64 31.61 26.08 -0.78
N GLY A 65 30.72 25.42 -1.53
CA GLY A 65 30.78 25.26 -2.99
C GLY A 65 29.44 24.88 -3.62
N GLU A 66 29.45 24.65 -4.92
CA GLU A 66 28.32 24.19 -5.73
C GLU A 66 28.69 22.87 -6.43
N LEU A 67 27.76 21.93 -6.47
CA LEU A 67 27.91 20.66 -7.18
C LEU A 67 27.98 20.92 -8.69
N THR A 68 29.04 20.43 -9.35
CA THR A 68 29.28 20.67 -10.79
C THR A 68 29.13 19.42 -11.64
N ASP A 69 29.44 18.24 -11.10
CA ASP A 69 29.36 16.98 -11.83
C ASP A 69 29.05 15.81 -10.89
N VAL A 70 28.24 14.86 -11.38
CA VAL A 70 27.96 13.59 -10.71
C VAL A 70 27.96 12.48 -11.75
N GLU A 71 28.84 11.50 -11.56
CA GLU A 71 28.97 10.32 -12.41
C GLU A 71 28.73 9.06 -11.58
N VAL A 72 27.91 8.15 -12.10
CA VAL A 72 27.72 6.82 -11.52
C VAL A 72 28.03 5.77 -12.56
N VAL A 73 28.89 4.81 -12.23
CA VAL A 73 29.30 3.71 -13.11
C VAL A 73 29.13 2.36 -12.43
N ASP A 74 28.88 1.33 -13.22
CA ASP A 74 28.93 -0.06 -12.76
C ASP A 74 30.37 -0.60 -12.68
N ALA A 75 30.53 -1.82 -12.16
CA ALA A 75 31.83 -2.49 -12.07
C ALA A 75 32.55 -2.73 -13.42
N ALA A 76 31.83 -2.66 -14.55
CA ALA A 76 32.40 -2.75 -15.88
C ALA A 76 32.82 -1.38 -16.45
N GLY A 77 32.53 -0.28 -15.73
CA GLY A 77 32.76 1.10 -16.14
C GLY A 77 31.69 1.62 -17.10
N ALA A 78 30.52 0.98 -17.17
CA ALA A 78 29.38 1.50 -17.91
C ALA A 78 28.67 2.56 -17.06
N GLU A 79 28.42 3.72 -17.66
CA GLU A 79 27.67 4.81 -17.06
C GLU A 79 26.23 4.38 -16.76
N VAL A 80 25.75 4.75 -15.57
CA VAL A 80 24.36 4.60 -15.14
C VAL A 80 23.69 5.96 -15.31
N PRO A 81 22.75 6.13 -16.26
CA PRO A 81 22.03 7.39 -16.40
C PRO A 81 21.23 7.73 -15.16
N GLY A 82 21.20 9.00 -14.78
CA GLY A 82 20.43 9.50 -13.63
C GLY A 82 20.38 11.02 -13.59
N ALA A 83 19.67 11.54 -12.60
CA ALA A 83 19.48 12.96 -12.39
C ALA A 83 19.68 13.34 -10.92
N VAL A 84 20.19 14.55 -10.69
CA VAL A 84 20.31 15.15 -9.35
C VAL A 84 19.14 16.10 -9.12
N ALA A 85 18.58 16.07 -7.92
CA ALA A 85 17.60 17.03 -7.45
C ALA A 85 17.79 17.32 -5.95
N ASP A 86 17.37 18.51 -5.49
CA ASP A 86 17.36 18.85 -4.07
C ASP A 86 16.57 17.81 -3.26
N SER A 87 17.08 17.41 -2.10
CA SER A 87 16.35 16.54 -1.19
C SER A 87 15.09 17.25 -0.67
N PRO A 88 13.92 16.57 -0.69
CA PRO A 88 12.70 17.12 -0.10
C PRO A 88 12.78 17.25 1.42
N GLU A 89 13.69 16.53 2.08
CA GLU A 89 13.86 16.53 3.54
C GLU A 89 14.88 17.57 4.02
N ASP A 90 15.97 17.77 3.27
CA ASP A 90 17.03 18.72 3.59
C ASP A 90 17.53 19.45 2.33
N PRO A 91 17.22 20.75 2.13
CA PRO A 91 17.65 21.49 0.95
C PRO A 91 19.17 21.73 0.86
N ALA A 92 19.95 21.33 1.88
CA ALA A 92 21.41 21.32 1.81
C ALA A 92 21.99 20.02 1.23
N VAL A 93 21.14 19.05 0.90
CA VAL A 93 21.51 17.74 0.38
C VAL A 93 20.89 17.56 -1.00
N ASP A 94 21.72 17.17 -1.95
CA ASP A 94 21.32 16.74 -3.28
C ASP A 94 21.09 15.22 -3.28
N VAL A 95 20.11 14.74 -4.05
CA VAL A 95 19.86 13.30 -4.24
C VAL A 95 20.04 12.96 -5.71
N TRP A 96 20.99 12.08 -6.00
CA TRP A 96 21.10 11.45 -7.30
C TRP A 96 20.16 10.25 -7.40
N THR A 97 19.34 10.23 -8.45
CA THR A 97 18.36 9.17 -8.72
C THR A 97 18.64 8.57 -10.09
N PRO A 98 18.80 7.24 -10.21
CA PRO A 98 19.03 6.61 -11.50
C PRO A 98 17.75 6.63 -12.35
N GLU A 99 17.87 6.71 -13.69
CA GLU A 99 16.72 6.64 -14.60
C GLU A 99 16.05 5.26 -14.58
N THR A 100 16.82 4.22 -14.30
CA THR A 100 16.35 2.86 -14.09
C THR A 100 16.90 2.33 -12.77
N PRO A 101 16.11 1.60 -11.97
CA PRO A 101 16.60 1.09 -10.69
C PRO A 101 17.91 0.32 -10.82
N LEU A 102 18.80 0.49 -9.84
CA LEU A 102 20.09 -0.21 -9.83
C LEU A 102 19.87 -1.73 -9.80
N ALA A 103 20.75 -2.51 -10.41
CA ALA A 103 20.63 -3.97 -10.39
C ALA A 103 21.04 -4.54 -9.03
N TYR A 104 20.42 -5.65 -8.63
CA TYR A 104 20.87 -6.46 -7.49
C TYR A 104 22.27 -7.05 -7.70
N GLY A 105 22.98 -7.30 -6.60
CA GLY A 105 24.29 -7.98 -6.57
C GLY A 105 25.37 -7.30 -7.40
N THR A 106 25.26 -5.99 -7.62
CA THR A 106 26.12 -5.21 -8.52
C THR A 106 26.86 -4.14 -7.75
N THR A 107 28.14 -3.96 -8.07
CA THR A 107 28.96 -2.89 -7.50
C THR A 107 28.88 -1.65 -8.38
N TYR A 108 28.68 -0.50 -7.74
CA TYR A 108 28.62 0.82 -8.36
C TYR A 108 29.63 1.75 -7.71
N THR A 109 30.12 2.72 -8.48
CA THR A 109 30.93 3.83 -7.98
C THR A 109 30.23 5.14 -8.33
N LEU A 110 29.92 5.95 -7.31
CA LEU A 110 29.46 7.33 -7.47
C LEU A 110 30.64 8.27 -7.24
N THR A 111 30.83 9.21 -8.16
CA THR A 111 31.81 10.31 -8.06
C THR A 111 31.08 11.63 -8.14
N ALA A 112 31.32 12.52 -7.18
CA ALA A 112 30.74 13.86 -7.14
C ALA A 112 31.86 14.91 -7.07
N THR A 113 31.75 15.94 -7.90
CA THR A 113 32.68 17.07 -7.95
C THR A 113 31.97 18.37 -7.62
N ALA A 114 32.58 19.19 -6.77
CA ALA A 114 32.09 20.52 -6.45
C ALA A 114 33.18 21.59 -6.60
N GLU A 115 32.75 22.79 -6.94
CA GLU A 115 33.61 23.96 -7.09
C GLU A 115 33.15 25.10 -6.18
N GLY A 116 34.11 25.89 -5.67
CA GLY A 116 33.83 27.06 -4.84
C GLY A 116 34.67 28.25 -5.27
N GLU A 117 34.17 29.47 -5.03
CA GLU A 117 34.81 30.68 -5.52
C GLU A 117 36.22 30.86 -4.91
N GLY A 118 37.25 30.66 -5.74
CA GLY A 118 38.65 30.80 -5.34
C GLY A 118 39.22 29.62 -4.54
N ALA A 119 38.45 28.54 -4.39
CA ALA A 119 38.90 27.28 -3.80
C ALA A 119 39.31 26.27 -4.90
N GLU A 120 40.17 25.31 -4.56
CA GLU A 120 40.42 24.16 -5.43
C GLU A 120 39.15 23.28 -5.50
N PRO A 121 38.82 22.68 -6.66
CA PRO A 121 37.71 21.73 -6.76
C PRO A 121 37.87 20.58 -5.76
N ALA A 122 36.75 20.19 -5.15
CA ALA A 122 36.69 19.04 -4.28
C ALA A 122 36.00 17.88 -5.00
N GLU A 123 36.54 16.69 -4.83
CA GLU A 123 36.00 15.45 -5.39
C GLU A 123 35.81 14.45 -4.25
N ALA A 124 34.66 13.79 -4.24
CA ALA A 124 34.38 12.65 -3.38
C ALA A 124 33.89 11.49 -4.23
N ALA A 125 34.35 10.28 -3.90
CA ALA A 125 33.89 9.07 -4.55
C ALA A 125 33.55 8.01 -3.49
N THR A 126 32.52 7.22 -3.78
CA THR A 126 32.10 6.08 -2.97
C THR A 126 31.83 4.89 -3.86
N THR A 127 32.32 3.72 -3.47
CA THR A 127 32.00 2.45 -4.11
C THR A 127 31.14 1.60 -3.17
N PHE A 128 30.01 1.11 -3.66
CA PHE A 128 29.11 0.27 -2.87
C PHE A 128 28.58 -0.90 -3.68
N THR A 129 28.13 -1.95 -3.00
CA THR A 129 27.58 -3.15 -3.62
C THR A 129 26.14 -3.37 -3.17
N THR A 130 25.24 -3.48 -4.14
CA THR A 130 23.83 -3.78 -3.87
C THR A 130 23.67 -5.21 -3.38
N VAL A 131 22.64 -5.43 -2.57
CA VAL A 131 22.31 -6.73 -1.99
C VAL A 131 22.15 -7.80 -3.07
N THR A 132 22.57 -9.03 -2.75
CA THR A 132 22.26 -10.23 -3.57
C THR A 132 21.13 -11.01 -2.89
N PRO A 133 19.88 -10.89 -3.37
CA PRO A 133 18.75 -11.57 -2.74
C PRO A 133 18.94 -13.10 -2.76
N GLN A 134 18.55 -13.76 -1.67
CA GLN A 134 18.40 -15.23 -1.68
C GLN A 134 17.20 -15.64 -2.52
N ARG A 135 16.17 -14.79 -2.54
CA ARG A 135 14.98 -14.91 -3.36
C ARG A 135 14.44 -13.52 -3.69
N GLN A 136 13.90 -13.40 -4.89
CA GLN A 136 13.08 -12.26 -5.28
C GLN A 136 11.63 -12.73 -5.36
N LEU A 137 10.67 -11.86 -5.04
CA LEU A 137 9.26 -12.19 -5.12
C LEU A 137 8.47 -11.15 -5.93
N THR A 138 7.36 -11.62 -6.49
CA THR A 138 6.35 -10.76 -7.09
C THR A 138 5.01 -11.12 -6.45
N PRO A 139 4.33 -10.19 -5.73
CA PRO A 139 3.08 -10.51 -5.07
C PRO A 139 1.96 -10.74 -6.09
N SER A 140 0.95 -11.51 -5.70
CA SER A 140 -0.32 -11.60 -6.44
C SER A 140 -1.31 -10.60 -5.86
N ILE A 141 -1.97 -9.84 -6.73
CA ILE A 141 -2.83 -8.72 -6.34
C ILE A 141 -4.24 -8.94 -6.91
N GLY A 142 -5.26 -8.68 -6.10
CA GLY A 142 -6.66 -8.59 -6.50
C GLY A 142 -7.29 -7.29 -5.99
N PRO A 143 -8.22 -6.62 -6.72
CA PRO A 143 -8.69 -6.94 -8.08
C PRO A 143 -7.59 -6.95 -9.15
N LEU A 144 -7.89 -7.48 -10.34
CA LEU A 144 -6.95 -7.45 -11.46
C LEU A 144 -7.04 -6.11 -12.21
N ASP A 145 -5.96 -5.78 -12.93
CA ASP A 145 -5.87 -4.57 -13.73
C ASP A 145 -7.00 -4.49 -14.77
N GLY A 146 -7.63 -3.31 -14.87
CA GLY A 146 -8.77 -3.01 -15.73
C GLY A 146 -10.10 -3.61 -15.29
N GLN A 147 -10.19 -4.30 -14.15
CA GLN A 147 -11.48 -4.85 -13.68
C GLN A 147 -12.43 -3.76 -13.17
N THR A 148 -13.73 -4.02 -13.30
CA THR A 148 -14.77 -3.31 -12.55
C THR A 148 -15.33 -4.26 -11.50
N VAL A 149 -15.42 -3.80 -10.26
CA VAL A 149 -15.91 -4.58 -9.12
C VAL A 149 -16.93 -3.78 -8.32
N GLY A 150 -17.78 -4.47 -7.56
CA GLY A 150 -18.72 -3.85 -6.64
C GLY A 150 -18.06 -3.22 -5.40
N VAL A 151 -18.86 -2.43 -4.68
CA VAL A 151 -18.43 -1.56 -3.57
C VAL A 151 -17.83 -2.29 -2.36
N GLY A 152 -18.02 -3.60 -2.25
CA GLY A 152 -17.51 -4.42 -1.15
C GLY A 152 -16.16 -5.09 -1.43
N MET A 153 -15.55 -4.94 -2.61
CA MET A 153 -14.31 -5.63 -2.92
C MET A 153 -13.10 -4.99 -2.20
N PRO A 154 -12.40 -5.72 -1.30
CA PRO A 154 -11.12 -5.23 -0.76
C PRO A 154 -10.01 -5.38 -1.80
N ILE A 155 -8.96 -4.58 -1.65
CA ILE A 155 -7.68 -4.87 -2.30
C ILE A 155 -6.98 -5.94 -1.47
N ARG A 156 -6.40 -6.93 -2.12
CA ARG A 156 -5.76 -8.08 -1.46
C ARG A 156 -4.41 -8.35 -2.11
N VAL A 157 -3.37 -8.44 -1.29
CA VAL A 157 -2.00 -8.68 -1.72
C VAL A 157 -1.53 -9.97 -1.05
N TYR A 158 -1.17 -10.93 -1.89
CA TYR A 158 -0.72 -12.27 -1.51
C TYR A 158 0.77 -12.43 -1.82
N PHE A 159 1.50 -12.95 -0.83
CA PHE A 159 2.92 -13.25 -0.93
C PHE A 159 3.11 -14.76 -0.91
N ASP A 160 3.96 -15.29 -1.78
CA ASP A 160 4.29 -16.73 -1.80
C ASP A 160 5.32 -17.13 -0.73
N GLN A 161 5.89 -16.14 -0.03
CA GLN A 161 6.76 -16.27 1.14
C GLN A 161 6.27 -15.38 2.30
N PRO A 162 6.52 -15.77 3.55
CA PRO A 162 6.24 -14.91 4.70
C PRO A 162 6.99 -13.58 4.62
N VAL A 163 6.27 -12.49 4.83
CA VAL A 163 6.78 -11.13 5.02
C VAL A 163 7.07 -10.92 6.49
N ILE A 164 8.35 -10.71 6.81
CA ILE A 164 8.80 -10.40 8.16
C ILE A 164 8.75 -8.88 8.36
N GLU A 165 9.26 -8.11 7.40
CA GLU A 165 9.31 -6.65 7.44
C GLU A 165 8.01 -6.02 6.91
N LYS A 166 6.89 -6.32 7.58
CA LYS A 166 5.53 -5.89 7.18
C LYS A 166 5.41 -4.37 7.00
N ALA A 167 6.02 -3.61 7.91
CA ALA A 167 6.00 -2.15 7.83
C ALA A 167 6.80 -1.60 6.64
N ALA A 168 7.86 -2.29 6.20
CA ALA A 168 8.61 -1.90 5.00
C ALA A 168 7.76 -2.13 3.74
N VAL A 169 7.08 -3.27 3.67
CA VAL A 169 6.16 -3.57 2.57
C VAL A 169 4.99 -2.60 2.55
N GLU A 170 4.29 -2.42 3.67
CA GLU A 170 3.07 -1.61 3.72
C GLU A 170 3.31 -0.14 3.34
N ARG A 171 4.48 0.44 3.68
CA ARG A 171 4.85 1.80 3.25
C ARG A 171 4.99 1.95 1.73
N ASN A 172 5.28 0.85 1.04
CA ASN A 172 5.45 0.81 -0.41
C ASN A 172 4.19 0.27 -1.12
N LEU A 173 3.06 0.16 -0.41
CA LEU A 173 1.76 -0.16 -0.98
C LEU A 173 0.87 1.09 -0.92
N THR A 174 0.92 1.90 -1.98
CA THR A 174 0.18 3.17 -2.07
C THR A 174 -1.14 2.97 -2.78
N VAL A 175 -2.25 3.30 -2.10
CA VAL A 175 -3.59 3.27 -2.70
C VAL A 175 -4.04 4.70 -3.00
N THR A 176 -4.32 4.98 -4.26
CA THR A 176 -4.91 6.24 -4.73
C THR A 176 -6.32 5.99 -5.22
N SER A 177 -7.24 6.90 -4.92
CA SER A 177 -8.64 6.83 -5.38
C SER A 177 -9.12 8.18 -5.89
N SER A 178 -9.93 8.18 -6.96
CA SER A 178 -10.49 9.42 -7.53
C SER A 178 -11.51 10.09 -6.60
N THR A 179 -12.17 9.30 -5.75
CA THR A 179 -12.94 9.76 -4.59
C THR A 179 -12.17 9.45 -3.32
N PRO A 180 -11.71 10.44 -2.53
CA PRO A 180 -10.90 10.19 -1.33
C PRO A 180 -11.60 9.28 -0.32
N THR A 181 -10.83 8.36 0.26
CA THR A 181 -11.28 7.43 1.31
C THR A 181 -10.30 7.39 2.48
N ASP A 182 -10.72 6.79 3.59
CA ASP A 182 -9.93 6.64 4.83
C ASP A 182 -9.33 5.23 4.98
N GLY A 183 -9.09 4.55 3.85
CA GLY A 183 -8.69 3.16 3.87
C GLY A 183 -7.33 2.91 4.50
N VAL A 184 -7.21 1.72 5.09
CA VAL A 184 -6.00 1.25 5.77
C VAL A 184 -5.76 -0.21 5.44
N TRP A 185 -4.50 -0.61 5.52
CA TRP A 185 -4.07 -1.99 5.39
C TRP A 185 -4.32 -2.78 6.68
N ASN A 186 -4.56 -4.09 6.55
CA ASN A 186 -4.65 -5.03 7.65
C ASN A 186 -4.00 -6.36 7.24
N TRP A 187 -3.04 -6.82 8.04
CA TRP A 187 -2.38 -8.11 7.83
C TRP A 187 -3.20 -9.25 8.44
N PHE A 188 -3.69 -10.14 7.58
CA PHE A 188 -4.41 -11.35 7.98
C PHE A 188 -3.45 -12.48 8.38
N SER A 189 -2.25 -12.48 7.78
CA SER A 189 -1.19 -13.44 8.07
C SER A 189 0.17 -12.83 7.76
N ASP A 190 1.22 -13.64 7.72
CA ASP A 190 2.53 -13.20 7.21
C ASP A 190 2.58 -13.21 5.68
N THR A 191 1.56 -13.72 5.00
CA THR A 191 1.53 -13.90 3.54
C THR A 191 0.36 -13.20 2.85
N GLU A 192 -0.45 -12.44 3.61
CA GLU A 192 -1.69 -11.85 3.10
C GLU A 192 -2.00 -10.56 3.85
N VAL A 193 -2.13 -9.47 3.10
CA VAL A 193 -2.53 -8.14 3.58
C VAL A 193 -3.64 -7.59 2.70
N HIS A 194 -4.66 -7.02 3.34
CA HIS A 194 -5.83 -6.49 2.67
C HIS A 194 -5.95 -4.99 2.94
N PHE A 195 -6.55 -4.24 2.01
CA PHE A 195 -6.90 -2.83 2.19
C PHE A 195 -8.39 -2.62 1.94
N ARG A 196 -9.03 -1.86 2.83
CA ARG A 196 -10.36 -1.31 2.61
C ARG A 196 -10.58 0.01 3.36
N PRO A 197 -11.51 0.85 2.87
CA PRO A 197 -12.07 1.96 3.63
C PRO A 197 -12.91 1.53 4.84
N SER A 198 -13.24 2.49 5.71
CA SER A 198 -14.06 2.23 6.91
C SER A 198 -15.51 1.87 6.57
N GLN A 199 -15.98 2.30 5.41
CA GLN A 199 -17.28 1.99 4.81
C GLN A 199 -17.06 1.41 3.41
N TYR A 200 -18.07 0.76 2.83
CA TYR A 200 -17.99 0.29 1.43
C TYR A 200 -17.51 1.40 0.50
N TRP A 201 -16.75 1.02 -0.52
CA TRP A 201 -16.21 1.95 -1.49
C TRP A 201 -17.30 2.85 -2.08
N PRO A 202 -17.02 4.14 -2.31
CA PRO A 202 -17.90 4.97 -3.13
C PRO A 202 -18.04 4.36 -4.53
N ALA A 203 -19.26 4.32 -5.05
CA ALA A 203 -19.51 3.90 -6.42
C ALA A 203 -18.84 4.86 -7.42
N ASP A 204 -18.66 4.40 -8.66
CA ASP A 204 -18.08 5.17 -9.77
C ASP A 204 -16.73 5.81 -9.43
N THR A 205 -15.89 5.05 -8.71
CA THR A 205 -14.56 5.51 -8.24
C THR A 205 -13.46 4.68 -8.89
N ASP A 206 -12.45 5.35 -9.43
CA ASP A 206 -11.25 4.69 -9.94
C ASP A 206 -10.24 4.55 -8.80
N VAL A 207 -9.61 3.39 -8.71
CA VAL A 207 -8.64 3.03 -7.68
C VAL A 207 -7.38 2.50 -8.35
N THR A 208 -6.24 2.98 -7.89
CA THR A 208 -4.92 2.47 -8.26
C THR A 208 -4.18 2.02 -7.02
N LEU A 209 -3.62 0.81 -7.06
CA LEU A 209 -2.59 0.35 -6.14
C LEU A 209 -1.24 0.43 -6.87
N ASP A 210 -0.32 1.20 -6.32
CA ASP A 210 1.09 1.17 -6.65
C ASP A 210 1.82 0.35 -5.58
N ALA A 211 2.36 -0.79 -5.98
CA ALA A 211 3.16 -1.67 -5.14
C ALA A 211 4.64 -1.55 -5.54
N ASP A 212 5.31 -0.58 -4.94
CA ASP A 212 6.69 -0.16 -5.24
C ASP A 212 7.70 -1.04 -4.47
N LEU A 213 7.69 -2.34 -4.78
CA LEU A 213 8.40 -3.34 -3.99
C LEU A 213 9.83 -3.63 -4.48
N TYR A 214 10.23 -3.13 -5.65
CA TYR A 214 11.61 -3.30 -6.10
C TYR A 214 12.58 -2.67 -5.09
N GLY A 215 13.59 -3.43 -4.67
CA GLY A 215 14.54 -2.95 -3.66
C GLY A 215 13.98 -2.89 -2.23
N VAL A 216 12.76 -3.38 -1.99
CA VAL A 216 12.22 -3.52 -0.62
C VAL A 216 12.71 -4.83 -0.02
N ASP A 217 13.22 -4.78 1.20
CA ASP A 217 13.54 -5.96 2.01
C ASP A 217 12.28 -6.45 2.72
N LEU A 218 11.91 -7.71 2.48
CA LEU A 218 10.79 -8.37 3.16
C LEU A 218 11.25 -9.22 4.34
N GLY A 219 12.56 -9.30 4.56
CA GLY A 219 13.24 -10.04 5.61
C GLY A 219 13.75 -11.40 5.15
N ASN A 220 14.73 -11.93 5.90
CA ASN A 220 15.35 -13.25 5.65
C ASN A 220 15.90 -13.42 4.22
N GLY A 221 16.44 -12.34 3.63
CA GLY A 221 17.04 -12.36 2.29
C GLY A 221 16.03 -12.45 1.15
N VAL A 222 14.75 -12.19 1.43
CA VAL A 222 13.67 -12.08 0.43
C VAL A 222 13.48 -10.60 0.10
N TRP A 223 13.58 -10.27 -1.19
CA TRP A 223 13.43 -8.90 -1.69
C TRP A 223 12.37 -8.82 -2.77
N GLY A 224 11.77 -7.65 -3.00
CA GLY A 224 10.83 -7.48 -4.10
C GLY A 224 11.53 -7.52 -5.45
N GLU A 225 10.97 -8.26 -6.40
CA GLU A 225 11.52 -8.48 -7.74
C GLU A 225 11.26 -7.31 -8.68
N THR A 226 10.10 -6.66 -8.53
CA THR A 226 9.63 -5.60 -9.41
C THR A 226 8.55 -4.78 -8.72
N ASP A 227 8.39 -3.54 -9.19
CA ASP A 227 7.22 -2.73 -8.90
C ASP A 227 6.02 -3.22 -9.72
N ARG A 228 4.81 -3.01 -9.19
CA ARG A 228 3.56 -3.33 -9.87
C ARG A 228 2.50 -2.27 -9.61
N THR A 229 1.92 -1.76 -10.68
CA THR A 229 0.71 -0.95 -10.63
C THR A 229 -0.50 -1.77 -11.06
N VAL A 230 -1.61 -1.62 -10.34
CA VAL A 230 -2.91 -2.20 -10.68
C VAL A 230 -3.97 -1.12 -10.59
N SER A 231 -4.70 -0.88 -11.68
CA SER A 231 -5.83 0.06 -11.71
C SER A 231 -7.13 -0.68 -11.94
N PHE A 232 -8.17 -0.35 -11.18
CA PHE A 232 -9.51 -0.92 -11.31
C PHE A 232 -10.57 0.12 -10.96
N SER A 233 -11.82 -0.15 -11.31
CA SER A 233 -12.94 0.75 -11.02
C SER A 233 -13.96 0.09 -10.09
N ILE A 234 -14.51 0.90 -9.19
CA ILE A 234 -15.69 0.55 -8.40
C ILE A 234 -16.92 0.91 -9.22
N GLY A 235 -17.74 -0.09 -9.53
CA GLY A 235 -18.97 0.07 -10.30
C GLY A 235 -20.17 0.53 -9.46
N GLU A 236 -21.36 0.19 -9.94
CA GLU A 236 -22.63 0.48 -9.28
C GLU A 236 -22.68 -0.13 -7.86
N ARG A 237 -23.38 0.56 -6.96
CA ARG A 237 -23.56 0.12 -5.58
C ARG A 237 -24.70 -0.90 -5.50
N HIS A 238 -24.35 -2.18 -5.44
CA HIS A 238 -25.33 -3.23 -5.17
C HIS A 238 -25.11 -3.83 -3.78
N VAL A 239 -26.13 -3.73 -2.94
CA VAL A 239 -26.15 -4.31 -1.60
C VAL A 239 -27.47 -5.05 -1.42
N SER A 240 -27.40 -6.30 -0.98
CA SER A 240 -28.58 -7.09 -0.65
C SER A 240 -28.58 -7.47 0.82
N ILE A 241 -29.74 -7.47 1.44
CA ILE A 241 -29.93 -7.87 2.84
C ILE A 241 -30.76 -9.15 2.86
N ALA A 242 -30.17 -10.25 3.31
CA ALA A 242 -30.84 -11.51 3.53
C ALA A 242 -31.11 -11.69 5.04
N ASP A 243 -32.36 -11.55 5.44
CA ASP A 243 -32.77 -11.64 6.84
C ASP A 243 -33.37 -13.02 7.14
N ALA A 244 -32.54 -13.89 7.72
CA ALA A 244 -32.90 -15.28 8.02
C ALA A 244 -34.05 -15.41 9.03
N SER A 245 -34.34 -14.37 9.82
CA SER A 245 -35.44 -14.37 10.79
C SER A 245 -36.80 -14.05 10.15
N THR A 246 -36.81 -13.24 9.09
CA THR A 246 -38.02 -12.89 8.33
C THR A 246 -38.19 -13.70 7.05
N HIS A 247 -37.16 -14.45 6.66
CA HIS A 247 -37.08 -15.23 5.42
C HIS A 247 -37.25 -14.35 4.17
N GLN A 248 -36.82 -13.09 4.23
CA GLN A 248 -36.85 -12.15 3.12
C GLN A 248 -35.44 -11.76 2.68
N MET A 249 -35.29 -11.53 1.38
CA MET A 249 -34.14 -10.87 0.79
C MET A 249 -34.59 -9.55 0.18
N GLU A 250 -33.95 -8.46 0.58
CA GLU A 250 -34.11 -7.13 0.02
C GLU A 250 -32.89 -6.85 -0.86
N VAL A 251 -33.11 -6.36 -2.09
CA VAL A 251 -32.02 -6.03 -3.03
C VAL A 251 -32.06 -4.55 -3.33
N TYR A 252 -30.92 -3.89 -3.15
CA TYR A 252 -30.75 -2.46 -3.35
C TYR A 252 -29.82 -2.17 -4.53
N ASP A 253 -30.23 -1.21 -5.34
CA ASP A 253 -29.44 -0.53 -6.36
C ASP A 253 -29.22 0.92 -5.87
N GLY A 254 -27.98 1.25 -5.52
CA GLY A 254 -27.66 2.39 -4.69
C GLY A 254 -28.35 2.30 -3.33
N ASP A 255 -29.17 3.31 -3.03
CA ASP A 255 -30.02 3.35 -1.83
C ASP A 255 -31.48 2.97 -2.14
N GLN A 256 -31.79 2.61 -3.39
CA GLN A 256 -33.14 2.27 -3.81
C GLN A 256 -33.41 0.78 -3.66
N LEU A 257 -34.44 0.42 -2.88
CA LEU A 257 -34.97 -0.94 -2.84
C LEU A 257 -35.61 -1.28 -4.21
N VAL A 258 -34.99 -2.19 -4.96
CA VAL A 258 -35.47 -2.61 -6.28
C VAL A 258 -36.23 -3.93 -6.24
N GLN A 259 -35.96 -4.79 -5.25
CA GLN A 259 -36.64 -6.07 -5.08
C GLN A 259 -36.82 -6.45 -3.61
N THR A 260 -37.92 -7.16 -3.32
CA THR A 260 -38.11 -7.88 -2.06
C THR A 260 -38.64 -9.28 -2.37
N TRP A 261 -37.93 -10.31 -1.93
CA TRP A 261 -38.24 -11.68 -2.28
C TRP A 261 -38.26 -12.62 -1.06
N PRO A 262 -39.21 -13.56 -1.02
CA PRO A 262 -39.11 -14.66 -0.07
C PRO A 262 -37.92 -15.55 -0.45
N MET A 263 -37.13 -15.90 0.57
CA MET A 263 -35.91 -16.71 0.49
C MET A 263 -35.91 -17.78 1.58
N SER A 264 -34.97 -18.73 1.51
CA SER A 264 -34.73 -19.69 2.58
C SER A 264 -33.23 -19.81 2.83
N ALA A 265 -32.78 -19.48 4.04
CA ALA A 265 -31.37 -19.52 4.43
C ALA A 265 -30.97 -20.91 4.98
N GLY A 266 -29.80 -20.97 5.63
CA GLY A 266 -29.28 -22.16 6.32
C GLY A 266 -30.19 -22.65 7.44
N SER A 267 -30.41 -23.97 7.51
CA SER A 267 -31.24 -24.59 8.54
C SER A 267 -30.62 -24.44 9.94
N PRO A 268 -31.36 -24.73 11.03
CA PRO A 268 -30.79 -24.67 12.38
C PRO A 268 -29.55 -25.56 12.59
N ASP A 269 -29.46 -26.68 11.85
CA ASP A 269 -28.30 -27.59 11.91
C ASP A 269 -27.12 -27.09 11.04
N ASN A 270 -27.37 -26.21 10.07
CA ASN A 270 -26.38 -25.67 9.14
C ASN A 270 -26.68 -24.17 8.86
N PRO A 271 -26.62 -23.31 9.88
CA PRO A 271 -27.09 -21.93 9.76
C PRO A 271 -26.14 -21.09 8.90
N SER A 272 -26.68 -20.12 8.15
CA SER A 272 -25.88 -19.18 7.36
C SER A 272 -25.15 -18.20 8.26
N TYR A 273 -23.87 -17.91 8.01
CA TYR A 273 -23.12 -16.97 8.85
C TYR A 273 -23.68 -15.54 8.74
N ASN A 274 -23.63 -14.79 9.85
CA ASN A 274 -24.08 -13.39 9.86
C ASN A 274 -22.96 -12.44 9.41
N GLY A 275 -23.33 -11.33 8.80
CA GLY A 275 -22.41 -10.26 8.38
C GLY A 275 -22.37 -10.07 6.86
N ALA A 276 -21.49 -9.17 6.44
CA ALA A 276 -21.30 -8.81 5.04
C ALA A 276 -20.48 -9.87 4.30
N HIS A 277 -21.09 -10.44 3.26
CA HIS A 277 -20.48 -11.39 2.35
C HIS A 277 -20.18 -10.69 1.02
N VAL A 278 -18.99 -10.86 0.48
CA VAL A 278 -18.57 -10.24 -0.78
C VAL A 278 -18.72 -11.24 -1.92
N VAL A 279 -19.40 -10.85 -3.00
CA VAL A 279 -19.55 -11.69 -4.19
C VAL A 279 -18.18 -11.90 -4.84
N THR A 280 -17.81 -13.14 -5.15
CA THR A 280 -16.49 -13.46 -5.75
C THR A 280 -16.59 -14.17 -7.09
N GLU A 281 -17.59 -15.03 -7.29
CA GLU A 281 -17.72 -15.87 -8.47
C GLU A 281 -19.18 -16.01 -8.89
N MET A 282 -19.43 -16.10 -10.19
CA MET A 282 -20.77 -16.27 -10.75
C MET A 282 -20.76 -17.43 -11.76
N ASN A 283 -21.60 -18.45 -11.54
CA ASN A 283 -21.78 -19.56 -12.46
C ASN A 283 -23.27 -19.78 -12.82
N ALA A 284 -23.61 -19.75 -14.11
CA ALA A 284 -24.97 -20.05 -14.57
C ALA A 284 -25.39 -21.51 -14.28
N ASP A 285 -24.43 -22.44 -14.34
CA ASP A 285 -24.57 -23.84 -13.96
C ASP A 285 -23.38 -24.24 -13.07
N ARG A 286 -23.66 -24.85 -11.91
CA ARG A 286 -22.63 -25.27 -10.94
C ARG A 286 -23.02 -26.59 -10.28
N VAL A 287 -22.07 -27.51 -10.12
CA VAL A 287 -22.20 -28.61 -9.16
C VAL A 287 -21.59 -28.14 -7.85
N MET A 288 -22.42 -27.90 -6.84
CA MET A 288 -21.95 -27.58 -5.49
C MET A 288 -21.62 -28.89 -4.77
N ASP A 289 -20.35 -29.05 -4.39
CA ASP A 289 -19.83 -30.25 -3.75
C ASP A 289 -19.29 -29.87 -2.36
N SER A 290 -19.90 -30.41 -1.31
CA SER A 290 -19.55 -30.08 0.07
C SER A 290 -18.11 -30.45 0.41
N SER A 291 -17.50 -31.42 -0.28
CA SER A 291 -16.12 -31.85 -0.02
C SER A 291 -15.10 -30.79 -0.43
N THR A 292 -15.43 -29.92 -1.38
CA THR A 292 -14.63 -28.73 -1.73
C THR A 292 -14.48 -27.77 -0.55
N TYR A 293 -15.43 -27.78 0.38
CA TYR A 293 -15.48 -26.90 1.55
C TYR A 293 -15.20 -27.64 2.86
N GLY A 294 -14.63 -28.86 2.77
CA GLY A 294 -14.20 -29.63 3.94
C GLY A 294 -15.26 -30.55 4.56
N VAL A 295 -16.46 -30.64 4.01
CA VAL A 295 -17.52 -31.55 4.50
C VAL A 295 -17.65 -32.76 3.56
N PRO A 296 -17.26 -33.99 3.97
CA PRO A 296 -17.38 -35.15 3.11
C PRO A 296 -18.81 -35.37 2.62
N VAL A 297 -18.98 -35.70 1.34
CA VAL A 297 -20.31 -35.85 0.70
C VAL A 297 -21.19 -36.88 1.41
N ASP A 298 -20.60 -37.95 1.94
CA ASP A 298 -21.33 -39.03 2.61
C ASP A 298 -21.57 -38.77 4.12
N SER A 299 -21.24 -37.58 4.62
CA SER A 299 -21.46 -37.19 6.03
C SER A 299 -22.88 -36.61 6.25
N PRO A 300 -23.37 -36.51 7.50
CA PRO A 300 -24.73 -35.99 7.78
C PRO A 300 -25.05 -34.58 7.26
N GLY A 301 -24.04 -33.75 6.96
CA GLY A 301 -24.21 -32.43 6.31
C GLY A 301 -23.63 -32.37 4.88
N GLY A 302 -23.25 -33.53 4.33
CA GLY A 302 -22.65 -33.63 3.01
C GLY A 302 -23.67 -33.48 1.89
N TYR A 303 -23.26 -32.88 0.78
CA TYR A 303 -24.10 -32.72 -0.41
C TYR A 303 -23.26 -32.69 -1.69
N ARG A 304 -23.88 -33.08 -2.81
CA ARG A 304 -23.38 -32.84 -4.16
C ARG A 304 -24.57 -32.52 -5.06
N THR A 305 -24.77 -31.24 -5.35
CA THR A 305 -26.03 -30.75 -5.92
C THR A 305 -25.76 -29.88 -7.16
N PRO A 306 -26.26 -30.27 -8.35
CA PRO A 306 -26.28 -29.38 -9.49
C PRO A 306 -27.31 -28.26 -9.27
N VAL A 307 -26.89 -27.01 -9.41
CA VAL A 307 -27.72 -25.83 -9.25
C VAL A 307 -27.52 -24.86 -10.41
N LYS A 308 -28.45 -23.93 -10.56
CA LYS A 308 -28.38 -22.85 -11.56
C LYS A 308 -28.27 -21.49 -10.89
N TRP A 309 -27.71 -20.53 -11.64
CA TRP A 309 -27.63 -19.11 -11.26
C TRP A 309 -26.96 -18.92 -9.90
N ALA A 310 -25.80 -19.56 -9.72
CA ALA A 310 -25.07 -19.55 -8.48
C ALA A 310 -24.17 -18.32 -8.41
N VAL A 311 -24.42 -17.47 -7.43
CA VAL A 311 -23.58 -16.32 -7.05
C VAL A 311 -22.88 -16.68 -5.75
N ARG A 312 -21.56 -16.85 -5.80
CA ARG A 312 -20.73 -17.18 -4.63
C ARG A 312 -20.56 -15.94 -3.76
N ILE A 313 -20.88 -16.06 -2.48
CA ILE A 313 -20.76 -14.98 -1.51
C ILE A 313 -19.73 -15.32 -0.41
N SER A 314 -19.31 -16.57 -0.30
CA SER A 314 -18.20 -16.96 0.58
C SER A 314 -17.44 -18.18 0.05
N ASP A 315 -16.13 -18.20 0.29
CA ASP A 315 -15.27 -19.36 0.00
C ASP A 315 -15.47 -20.51 1.00
N SER A 316 -16.20 -20.28 2.10
CA SER A 316 -16.74 -21.35 2.98
C SER A 316 -17.89 -22.15 2.35
N GLY A 317 -18.36 -21.77 1.15
CA GLY A 317 -19.35 -22.53 0.38
C GLY A 317 -20.77 -21.96 0.42
N GLU A 318 -20.96 -20.70 0.81
CA GLU A 318 -22.25 -20.02 0.77
C GLU A 318 -22.48 -19.33 -0.58
N PHE A 319 -23.70 -19.50 -1.11
CA PHE A 319 -24.12 -18.94 -2.39
C PHE A 319 -25.56 -18.42 -2.32
N VAL A 320 -25.90 -17.48 -3.19
CA VAL A 320 -27.29 -17.23 -3.62
C VAL A 320 -27.53 -18.05 -4.88
N HIS A 321 -28.56 -18.90 -4.92
CA HIS A 321 -28.82 -19.74 -6.10
C HIS A 321 -30.28 -20.17 -6.27
N ALA A 322 -30.57 -20.74 -7.44
CA ALA A 322 -31.88 -21.32 -7.73
C ALA A 322 -32.10 -22.61 -6.94
N ALA A 323 -33.22 -22.68 -6.22
CA ALA A 323 -33.62 -23.84 -5.43
C ALA A 323 -35.12 -24.17 -5.68
N PRO A 324 -35.47 -24.71 -6.86
CA PRO A 324 -36.85 -25.06 -7.19
C PRO A 324 -37.46 -26.09 -6.23
N TRP A 325 -36.63 -26.87 -5.55
CA TRP A 325 -37.07 -27.85 -4.55
C TRP A 325 -37.53 -27.23 -3.21
N SER A 326 -37.17 -25.97 -2.91
CA SER A 326 -37.47 -25.32 -1.62
C SER A 326 -38.41 -24.12 -1.71
N VAL A 327 -39.10 -23.93 -2.85
CA VAL A 327 -40.00 -22.77 -3.07
C VAL A 327 -41.13 -22.70 -2.04
N ALA A 328 -41.57 -23.84 -1.51
CA ALA A 328 -42.61 -23.89 -0.47
C ALA A 328 -42.12 -23.37 0.90
N GLN A 329 -40.81 -23.42 1.15
CA GLN A 329 -40.14 -22.98 2.37
C GLN A 329 -39.67 -21.52 2.27
N GLN A 330 -39.38 -21.04 1.06
CA GLN A 330 -38.97 -19.65 0.85
C GLN A 330 -40.03 -18.68 1.40
N GLY A 331 -39.62 -17.78 2.30
CA GLY A 331 -40.50 -16.86 3.02
C GLY A 331 -41.14 -17.43 4.29
N ARG A 332 -40.74 -18.64 4.73
CA ARG A 332 -41.36 -19.35 5.86
C ARG A 332 -40.40 -20.13 6.76
N GLU A 333 -39.36 -20.73 6.19
CA GLU A 333 -38.47 -21.63 6.91
C GLU A 333 -37.09 -21.69 6.23
N ASN A 334 -36.03 -21.83 7.03
CA ASN A 334 -34.65 -21.99 6.55
C ASN A 334 -34.30 -23.48 6.45
N VAL A 335 -33.93 -23.95 5.26
CA VAL A 335 -33.72 -25.39 4.98
C VAL A 335 -32.44 -25.71 4.20
N SER A 336 -31.59 -24.73 3.92
CA SER A 336 -30.35 -24.96 3.17
C SER A 336 -29.20 -25.42 4.07
N HIS A 337 -28.04 -25.72 3.47
CA HIS A 337 -26.77 -25.96 4.17
C HIS A 337 -25.91 -24.68 4.28
N GLY A 338 -26.54 -23.51 4.44
CA GLY A 338 -25.90 -22.20 4.54
C GLY A 338 -26.17 -21.27 3.35
N CYS A 339 -26.52 -21.81 2.18
CA CYS A 339 -26.87 -21.01 1.01
C CYS A 339 -28.18 -20.21 1.18
N ILE A 340 -28.34 -19.14 0.41
CA ILE A 340 -29.59 -18.41 0.24
C ILE A 340 -30.35 -18.98 -0.96
N ASN A 341 -31.41 -19.73 -0.68
CA ASN A 341 -32.26 -20.34 -1.68
C ASN A 341 -33.28 -19.33 -2.22
N LEU A 342 -33.33 -19.18 -3.54
CA LEU A 342 -34.36 -18.40 -4.25
C LEU A 342 -35.13 -19.26 -5.26
N SER A 343 -36.27 -18.78 -5.74
CA SER A 343 -36.92 -19.38 -6.90
C SER A 343 -36.03 -19.21 -8.13
N THR A 344 -36.21 -20.07 -9.14
CA THR A 344 -35.34 -20.05 -10.34
C THR A 344 -35.33 -18.69 -11.04
N ASP A 345 -36.49 -18.04 -11.18
CA ASP A 345 -36.58 -16.74 -11.85
C ASP A 345 -35.89 -15.62 -11.07
N ARG A 346 -35.98 -15.65 -9.73
CA ARG A 346 -35.33 -14.67 -8.86
C ARG A 346 -33.82 -14.86 -8.80
N ALA A 347 -33.38 -16.11 -8.69
CA ALA A 347 -31.96 -16.43 -8.76
C ALA A 347 -31.36 -16.01 -10.10
N ARG A 348 -32.08 -16.20 -11.20
CA ARG A 348 -31.67 -15.71 -12.51
C ARG A 348 -31.55 -14.19 -12.53
N TRP A 349 -32.57 -13.48 -12.05
CA TRP A 349 -32.53 -12.02 -11.98
C TRP A 349 -31.34 -11.55 -11.14
N PHE A 350 -31.14 -12.16 -9.96
CA PHE A 350 -30.03 -11.82 -9.07
C PHE A 350 -28.68 -12.06 -9.74
N PHE A 351 -28.52 -13.18 -10.44
CA PHE A 351 -27.34 -13.49 -11.22
C PHE A 351 -27.09 -12.50 -12.37
N GLU A 352 -28.14 -11.99 -13.02
CA GLU A 352 -27.99 -11.00 -14.10
C GLU A 352 -27.72 -9.58 -13.55
N PHE A 353 -28.08 -9.32 -12.29
CA PHE A 353 -27.90 -8.05 -11.59
C PHE A 353 -26.54 -7.93 -10.89
N SER A 354 -26.05 -9.02 -10.29
CA SER A 354 -24.84 -9.00 -9.48
C SER A 354 -23.54 -8.98 -10.30
N GLN A 355 -22.48 -8.56 -9.64
CA GLN A 355 -21.09 -8.64 -10.10
C GLN A 355 -20.13 -8.97 -8.95
N PRO A 356 -18.91 -9.46 -9.22
CA PRO A 356 -17.89 -9.60 -8.18
C PRO A 356 -17.66 -8.28 -7.44
N GLY A 357 -17.61 -8.33 -6.11
CA GLY A 357 -17.48 -7.17 -5.23
C GLY A 357 -18.80 -6.64 -4.66
N ASP A 358 -19.94 -7.04 -5.20
CA ASP A 358 -21.23 -6.72 -4.61
C ASP A 358 -21.37 -7.36 -3.22
N VAL A 359 -22.26 -6.82 -2.39
CA VAL A 359 -22.43 -7.27 -1.00
C VAL A 359 -23.77 -7.98 -0.79
N VAL A 360 -23.72 -9.12 -0.11
CA VAL A 360 -24.89 -9.76 0.51
C VAL A 360 -24.68 -9.78 2.03
N GLU A 361 -25.44 -8.94 2.74
CA GLU A 361 -25.44 -8.90 4.19
C GLU A 361 -26.46 -9.89 4.73
N ILE A 362 -25.99 -10.90 5.46
CA ILE A 362 -26.85 -11.87 6.14
C ILE A 362 -27.04 -11.43 7.59
N ARG A 363 -28.28 -11.42 8.06
CA ARG A 363 -28.61 -11.14 9.47
C ARG A 363 -29.73 -12.04 9.99
N GLY A 364 -29.90 -12.06 11.31
CA GLY A 364 -30.99 -12.79 11.95
C GLY A 364 -30.87 -14.31 11.85
N SER A 365 -29.66 -14.82 11.58
CA SER A 365 -29.34 -16.24 11.60
C SER A 365 -28.82 -16.68 12.97
N ASP A 366 -29.00 -17.95 13.31
CA ASP A 366 -28.49 -18.55 14.56
C ASP A 366 -26.96 -18.81 14.52
N ALA A 367 -26.31 -18.61 13.36
CA ALA A 367 -24.86 -18.74 13.23
C ALA A 367 -24.09 -17.59 13.91
N GLY A 368 -22.78 -17.77 14.08
CA GLY A 368 -21.88 -16.68 14.42
C GLY A 368 -21.65 -15.70 13.26
N THR A 369 -20.74 -14.76 13.47
CA THR A 369 -20.24 -13.86 12.42
C THR A 369 -19.41 -14.65 11.39
N LEU A 370 -19.54 -14.29 10.11
CA LEU A 370 -18.76 -14.85 9.01
C LEU A 370 -17.26 -14.77 9.32
N ARG A 371 -16.58 -15.90 9.07
CA ARG A 371 -15.13 -15.98 8.98
C ARG A 371 -14.80 -16.75 7.71
N SER A 372 -14.17 -16.07 6.77
CA SER A 372 -13.89 -16.56 5.41
C SER A 372 -12.67 -15.81 4.89
N PRO A 373 -11.96 -16.29 3.84
CA PRO A 373 -10.88 -15.52 3.23
C PRO A 373 -11.24 -14.04 2.93
N ILE A 374 -12.51 -13.76 2.60
CA ILE A 374 -13.04 -12.39 2.55
C ILE A 374 -14.11 -12.22 3.63
N HIS A 375 -13.70 -11.72 4.79
CA HIS A 375 -14.60 -11.36 5.90
C HIS A 375 -14.30 -9.95 6.45
N ASP A 376 -13.63 -9.15 5.63
CA ASP A 376 -13.03 -7.86 5.94
C ASP A 376 -14.02 -6.91 6.61
N TRP A 377 -15.24 -6.87 6.08
CA TRP A 377 -16.34 -6.01 6.52
C TRP A 377 -17.05 -6.50 7.79
N THR A 378 -16.73 -7.70 8.27
CA THR A 378 -17.20 -8.20 9.57
C THR A 378 -16.25 -7.90 10.72
N ILE A 379 -15.02 -7.49 10.40
CA ILE A 379 -14.02 -7.02 11.37
C ILE A 379 -14.40 -5.57 11.76
N PRO A 380 -14.63 -5.27 13.05
CA PRO A 380 -14.87 -3.90 13.50
C PRO A 380 -13.73 -2.97 13.09
N TRP A 381 -14.04 -1.73 12.69
CA TRP A 381 -13.05 -0.81 12.12
C TRP A 381 -11.82 -0.56 13.02
N GLU A 382 -12.00 -0.48 14.34
CA GLU A 382 -10.86 -0.31 15.25
C GLU A 382 -9.96 -1.54 15.31
N GLU A 383 -10.52 -2.75 15.19
CA GLU A 383 -9.74 -3.99 15.08
C GLU A 383 -9.06 -4.09 13.71
N TRP A 384 -9.72 -3.61 12.65
CA TRP A 384 -9.15 -3.53 11.31
C TRP A 384 -7.90 -2.64 11.28
N LYS A 385 -7.98 -1.41 11.78
CA LYS A 385 -6.83 -0.50 11.88
C LYS A 385 -5.69 -1.09 12.70
N ALA A 386 -6.00 -1.76 13.81
CA ALA A 386 -4.98 -2.37 14.68
C ALA A 386 -4.19 -3.53 14.01
N GLY A 387 -4.62 -3.99 12.83
CA GLY A 387 -3.87 -4.96 12.02
C GLY A 387 -2.92 -4.34 10.99
N SER A 388 -2.86 -3.01 10.87
CA SER A 388 -1.83 -2.31 10.09
C SER A 388 -0.47 -2.48 10.75
N ALA A 389 0.60 -2.49 9.94
CA ALA A 389 1.98 -2.47 10.43
C ALA A 389 2.53 -1.04 10.61
N LEU A 390 1.74 0.00 10.30
CA LEU A 390 2.15 1.41 10.34
C LEU A 390 1.52 2.22 11.48
N ASP A 391 0.43 1.72 12.08
CA ASP A 391 -0.34 2.42 13.13
C ASP A 391 -0.19 1.84 14.54
#